data_AF-E1ZLV1-F1
#
_entry.id   AF-E1ZLV1-F1
#
_cell.length_a   1.000
_cell.length_b   1.000
_cell.length_c   1.000
_cell.angle_alpha   90.00
_cell.angle_beta   90.00
_cell.angle_gamma   90.00
#
_symmetry.space_group_name_H-M   'P 1'
#
loop_
_entity.id
_entity.type
_entity.pdbx_description
1 polymer ?
#
loop_
_entity_poly.entity_id
_entity_poly.type
_entity_poly.pdbx_seq_one_letter_code
_entity_poly.pdbx_strand_id
1 'polypeptide(L)'
;CSDASFIIPLGLAAPYAWRLVQCIRVYLDTGARPQLFNALKYSTAFPVILLSAVKYHVAHEVWRHTLKPLWLGAAFLNSAYSFYWDVERDWEISWFGQMGGAQRGAVVPSPVLRGQLLYRRPFYLYLMASNLALRLAWTYKLSPHLREHHVVVFFIVLAEAFRRFQWLFVRVEVELRKIQAHRP
;
A
#
# COMPACT_ATOMS: atom_id res chain seq x y z
N CYS A 1 -18.61 15.94 -23.95
CA CYS A 1 -17.32 16.50 -23.49
C CYS A 1 -17.36 16.55 -21.98
N SER A 2 -16.77 15.55 -21.29
CA SER A 2 -16.77 15.56 -19.83
C SER A 2 -15.68 16.52 -19.38
N ASP A 3 -16.06 17.63 -18.75
CA ASP A 3 -15.13 18.48 -18.03
C ASP A 3 -14.31 17.60 -17.09
N ALA A 4 -13.00 17.52 -17.33
CA ALA A 4 -12.08 16.77 -16.50
C ALA A 4 -11.97 17.47 -15.14
N SER A 5 -12.95 17.21 -14.28
CA SER A 5 -13.09 17.85 -12.99
C SER A 5 -12.01 17.36 -12.03
N PHE A 6 -11.27 18.31 -11.44
CA PHE A 6 -10.29 18.03 -10.39
C PHE A 6 -10.91 17.47 -9.10
N ILE A 7 -12.25 17.44 -8.98
CA ILE A 7 -12.97 16.89 -7.83
C ILE A 7 -12.58 15.42 -7.57
N ILE A 8 -12.47 14.61 -8.62
CA ILE A 8 -12.17 13.17 -8.46
C ILE A 8 -10.74 12.95 -7.93
N PRO A 9 -9.68 13.53 -8.54
CA PRO A 9 -8.34 13.48 -7.97
C PRO A 9 -8.25 14.00 -6.53
N LEU A 10 -8.95 15.09 -6.20
CA LEU A 10 -8.98 15.63 -4.84
C LEU A 10 -9.63 14.68 -3.84
N GLY A 11 -10.76 14.07 -4.22
CA GLY A 11 -11.43 13.04 -3.41
C GLY A 11 -10.54 11.82 -3.18
N LEU A 12 -9.77 11.40 -4.20
CA LEU A 12 -8.80 10.31 -4.07
C LEU A 12 -7.60 10.69 -3.19
N ALA A 13 -7.15 11.96 -3.23
CA ALA A 13 -5.99 12.44 -2.46
C ALA A 13 -6.31 12.72 -0.98
N ALA A 14 -7.55 13.10 -0.67
CA ALA A 14 -8.00 13.47 0.68
C ALA A 14 -7.61 12.46 1.78
N PRO A 15 -7.89 11.13 1.66
CA PRO A 15 -7.53 10.17 2.70
C PRO A 15 -6.01 10.05 2.90
N TYR A 16 -5.22 10.18 1.83
CA TYR A 16 -3.75 10.17 1.91
C TYR A 16 -3.21 11.43 2.59
N ALA A 17 -3.80 12.59 2.30
CA ALA A 17 -3.45 13.85 2.96
C ALA A 17 -3.77 13.83 4.45
N TRP A 18 -4.95 13.34 4.82
CA TRP A 18 -5.33 13.17 6.22
C TRP A 18 -4.35 12.27 6.96
N ARG A 19 -4.00 11.11 6.38
CA ARG A 19 -3.02 10.19 6.98
C ARG A 19 -1.62 10.78 7.06
N LEU A 20 -1.19 11.54 6.05
CA LEU A 20 0.10 12.23 6.07
C LEU A 20 0.18 13.20 7.26
N VAL A 21 -0.83 14.06 7.42
CA VAL A 21 -0.88 15.03 8.53
C VAL A 21 -0.92 14.31 9.88
N GLN A 22 -1.72 13.26 10.01
CA GLN A 22 -1.77 12.46 11.23
C GLN A 22 -0.40 11.87 11.58
N CYS A 23 0.30 11.26 10.62
CA CYS A 23 1.62 10.67 10.86
C CYS A 23 2.66 11.73 11.25
N ILE A 24 2.67 12.89 10.58
CA ILE A 24 3.55 14.00 10.94
C ILE A 24 3.24 14.49 12.35
N ARG A 25 1.95 14.66 12.70
CA ARG A 25 1.54 15.16 14.00
C ARG A 25 1.94 14.23 15.13
N VAL A 26 1.65 12.93 14.99
CA VAL A 26 2.06 11.92 15.98
C VAL A 26 3.58 11.88 16.12
N TYR A 27 4.34 12.04 15.03
CA TYR A 27 5.80 12.14 15.11
C TYR A 27 6.26 13.35 15.92
N LEU A 28 5.68 14.53 15.67
CA LEU A 28 6.01 15.75 16.42
C LEU A 28 5.66 15.62 17.91
N ASP A 29 4.54 14.97 18.23
CA ASP A 29 4.06 14.84 19.62
C ASP A 29 4.79 13.72 20.40
N THR A 30 5.21 12.63 19.74
CA THR A 30 5.76 11.43 20.42
C THR A 30 7.22 11.11 20.11
N GLY A 31 7.80 11.72 19.06
CA GLY A 31 9.12 11.37 18.53
C GLY A 31 9.18 9.98 17.86
N ALA A 32 8.04 9.31 17.64
CA ALA A 32 8.00 7.95 17.11
C ALA A 32 8.42 7.89 15.63
N ARG A 33 9.71 7.59 15.38
CA ARG A 33 10.31 7.45 14.03
C ARG A 33 9.52 6.58 13.03
N PRO A 34 8.82 5.49 13.43
CA PRO A 34 7.97 4.73 12.51
C PRO A 34 6.92 5.58 11.77
N GLN A 35 6.48 6.69 12.38
CA GLN A 35 5.51 7.59 11.77
C GLN A 35 6.07 8.40 10.61
N LEU A 36 7.37 8.72 10.61
CA LEU A 36 8.02 9.36 9.45
C LEU A 36 8.00 8.45 8.22
N PHE A 37 8.27 7.16 8.41
CA PHE A 37 8.21 6.20 7.31
C PHE A 37 6.76 6.01 6.81
N ASN A 38 5.77 6.01 7.69
CA ASN A 38 4.37 6.06 7.27
C ASN A 38 4.04 7.35 6.50
N ALA A 39 4.52 8.51 6.96
CA ALA A 39 4.35 9.78 6.25
C ALA A 39 4.94 9.71 4.84
N LEU A 40 6.14 9.17 4.69
CA LEU A 40 6.79 8.94 3.40
C LEU A 40 6.00 7.96 2.52
N LYS A 41 5.44 6.89 3.11
CA LYS A 41 4.54 5.98 2.38
C LYS A 41 3.37 6.74 1.76
N TYR A 42 2.63 7.51 2.57
CA TYR A 42 1.45 8.22 2.09
C TYR A 42 1.80 9.34 1.11
N SER A 43 3.00 9.95 1.20
CA SER A 43 3.43 10.98 0.25
C SER A 43 3.67 10.43 -1.16
N THR A 44 4.06 9.16 -1.30
CA THR A 44 4.30 8.54 -2.61
C THR A 44 3.05 8.40 -3.49
N ALA A 45 1.84 8.53 -2.91
CA ALA A 45 0.59 8.49 -3.65
C ALA A 45 0.26 9.80 -4.40
N PHE A 46 0.73 10.97 -3.91
CA PHE A 46 0.39 12.25 -4.53
C PHE A 46 0.91 12.41 -5.96
N PRO A 47 2.18 12.06 -6.28
CA PRO A 47 2.65 12.13 -7.66
C PRO A 47 1.80 11.28 -8.62
N VAL A 48 1.36 10.11 -8.18
CA VAL A 48 0.50 9.22 -8.99
C VAL A 48 -0.84 9.89 -9.27
N ILE A 49 -1.49 10.45 -8.25
CA ILE A 49 -2.81 11.09 -8.37
C ILE A 49 -2.71 12.36 -9.23
N LEU A 50 -1.69 13.20 -8.99
CA LEU A 50 -1.49 14.44 -9.73
C LEU A 50 -1.21 14.17 -11.21
N LEU A 51 -0.27 13.27 -11.53
CA LEU A 51 0.04 12.93 -12.92
C LEU A 51 -1.16 12.27 -13.63
N SER A 52 -1.98 11.51 -12.90
CA SER A 52 -3.23 10.96 -13.44
C SER A 52 -4.26 12.03 -13.79
N ALA A 53 -4.31 13.12 -13.02
CA ALA A 53 -5.19 14.26 -13.29
C ALA A 53 -4.69 15.06 -14.50
N VAL A 54 -3.39 15.38 -14.52
CA VAL A 54 -2.73 16.17 -15.57
C VAL A 54 -2.85 15.51 -16.95
N LYS A 55 -2.94 14.17 -17.02
CA LYS A 55 -3.15 13.41 -18.27
C LYS A 55 -4.25 14.00 -19.18
N TYR A 56 -5.33 14.55 -18.62
CA TYR A 56 -6.46 15.08 -19.41
C TYR A 56 -6.30 16.53 -19.87
N HIS A 57 -5.25 17.21 -19.42
CA HIS A 57 -5.02 18.63 -19.68
C HIS A 57 -3.78 18.89 -20.54
N VAL A 58 -3.12 17.82 -21.03
CA VAL A 58 -1.86 17.89 -21.77
C VAL A 58 -2.00 17.22 -23.13
N ALA A 59 -1.22 17.70 -24.10
CA ALA A 59 -1.16 17.09 -25.42
C ALA A 59 -0.74 15.61 -25.34
N HIS A 60 -1.32 14.77 -26.20
CA HIS A 60 -1.10 13.33 -26.19
C HIS A 60 0.38 12.94 -26.36
N GLU A 61 1.16 13.72 -27.10
CA GLU A 61 2.61 13.52 -27.26
C GLU A 61 3.37 13.76 -25.96
N VAL A 62 3.09 14.86 -25.26
CA VAL A 62 3.68 15.19 -23.95
C VAL A 62 3.34 14.11 -22.92
N TRP A 63 2.10 13.61 -22.94
CA TRP A 63 1.71 12.49 -22.10
C TRP A 63 2.54 11.24 -22.41
N ARG A 64 2.61 10.81 -23.67
CA ARG A 64 3.26 9.55 -24.05
C ARG A 64 4.76 9.53 -23.77
N HIS A 65 5.46 10.62 -24.09
CA HIS A 65 6.93 10.65 -24.04
C HIS A 65 7.50 11.11 -22.70
N THR A 66 6.81 12.01 -21.99
CA THR A 66 7.36 12.65 -20.79
C THR A 66 6.62 12.21 -19.53
N LEU A 67 5.30 12.39 -19.48
CA LEU A 67 4.54 12.23 -18.23
C LEU A 67 4.18 10.77 -17.93
N LYS A 68 3.96 9.93 -18.94
CA LYS A 68 3.63 8.51 -18.76
C LYS A 68 4.78 7.72 -18.11
N PRO A 69 6.06 7.87 -18.51
CA PRO A 69 7.18 7.25 -17.79
C PRO A 69 7.28 7.71 -16.32
N LEU A 70 7.10 9.01 -16.05
CA LEU A 70 7.09 9.56 -14.69
C LEU A 70 5.93 9.00 -13.87
N TRP A 71 4.76 8.88 -14.47
CA TRP A 71 3.58 8.28 -13.83
C TRP A 71 3.80 6.80 -13.51
N LEU A 72 4.40 6.03 -14.43
CA LEU A 72 4.77 4.64 -14.20
C LEU A 72 5.80 4.51 -13.08
N GLY A 73 6.82 5.38 -13.05
CA GLY A 73 7.82 5.42 -11.99
C GLY A 73 7.19 5.75 -10.63
N ALA A 74 6.34 6.76 -10.56
CA ALA A 74 5.61 7.11 -9.34
C ALA A 74 4.70 5.96 -8.87
N ALA A 75 3.95 5.34 -9.79
CA ALA A 75 3.07 4.22 -9.49
C ALA A 75 3.85 3.00 -9.00
N PHE A 76 5.01 2.73 -9.59
CA PHE A 76 5.92 1.68 -9.16
C PHE A 76 6.46 1.97 -7.76
N LEU A 77 6.99 3.16 -7.49
CA LEU A 77 7.50 3.54 -6.17
C LEU A 77 6.43 3.43 -5.08
N ASN A 78 5.24 3.98 -5.33
CA ASN A 78 4.10 3.88 -4.42
C ASN A 78 3.73 2.42 -4.15
N SER A 79 3.66 1.60 -5.20
CA SER A 79 3.26 0.20 -5.09
C SER A 79 4.32 -0.64 -4.37
N ALA A 80 5.60 -0.44 -4.70
CA ALA A 80 6.73 -1.14 -4.10
C ALA A 80 6.89 -0.78 -2.63
N TYR A 81 6.85 0.51 -2.27
CA TYR A 81 6.93 0.94 -0.88
C TYR A 81 5.76 0.36 -0.07
N SER A 82 4.54 0.49 -0.58
CA SER A 82 3.35 -0.02 0.11
C SER A 82 3.38 -1.54 0.24
N PHE A 83 3.96 -2.26 -0.72
CA PHE A 83 4.11 -3.73 -0.68
C PHE A 83 5.15 -4.17 0.34
N TYR A 84 6.31 -3.52 0.32
CA TYR A 84 7.32 -3.69 1.35
C TYR A 84 6.73 -3.44 2.75
N TRP A 85 5.96 -2.37 2.92
CA TRP A 85 5.35 -2.06 4.21
C TRP A 85 4.38 -3.14 4.68
N ASP A 86 3.48 -3.60 3.81
CA ASP A 86 2.52 -4.65 4.17
C ASP A 86 3.24 -5.92 4.62
N VAL A 87 4.23 -6.40 3.87
CA VAL A 87 4.91 -7.68 4.13
C VAL A 87 5.86 -7.58 5.34
N GLU A 88 6.73 -6.57 5.36
CA GLU A 88 7.83 -6.52 6.33
C GLU A 88 7.39 -5.87 7.66
N ARG A 89 6.49 -4.86 7.61
CA ARG A 89 6.08 -4.10 8.79
C ARG A 89 4.75 -4.57 9.34
N ASP A 90 3.72 -4.70 8.50
CA ASP A 90 2.39 -5.04 8.99
C ASP A 90 2.21 -6.55 9.22
N TRP A 91 2.88 -7.39 8.42
CA TRP A 91 2.84 -8.85 8.56
C TRP A 91 4.03 -9.38 9.36
N GLU A 92 5.04 -8.53 9.63
CA GLU A 92 6.27 -8.87 10.36
C GLU A 92 7.00 -10.11 9.80
N ILE A 93 6.78 -10.40 8.51
CA ILE A 93 7.44 -11.48 7.76
C ILE A 93 8.82 -10.94 7.42
N SER A 94 9.80 -11.04 8.33
CA SER A 94 11.13 -10.42 8.19
C SER A 94 11.99 -11.01 7.06
N TRP A 95 11.57 -10.83 5.80
CA TRP A 95 12.24 -11.40 4.63
C TRP A 95 13.52 -10.63 4.31
N PHE A 96 13.53 -9.32 4.52
CA PHE A 96 14.66 -8.44 4.23
C PHE A 96 15.50 -8.10 5.47
N GLY A 97 14.88 -8.07 6.66
CA GLY A 97 15.58 -7.78 7.92
C GLY A 97 16.65 -8.81 8.32
N GLN A 98 16.62 -10.02 7.77
CA GLN A 98 17.64 -11.05 8.00
C GLN A 98 18.94 -10.81 7.22
N MET A 99 18.93 -10.03 6.14
CA MET A 99 20.10 -9.82 5.29
C MET A 99 21.09 -8.78 5.85
N GLY A 100 20.67 -7.97 6.83
CA GLY A 100 21.43 -6.79 7.30
C GLY A 100 21.83 -6.77 8.78
N GLY A 101 21.66 -7.87 9.54
CA GLY A 101 22.17 -8.01 10.91
C GLY A 101 21.63 -7.03 11.98
N ALA A 102 20.75 -6.10 11.64
CA ALA A 102 20.29 -5.04 12.55
C ALA A 102 18.86 -5.29 13.07
N GLN A 103 18.68 -6.33 13.90
CA GLN A 103 17.46 -6.49 14.68
C GLN A 103 17.56 -5.71 16.00
N ARG A 104 17.24 -4.42 15.97
CA ARG A 104 16.93 -3.63 17.18
C ARG A 104 15.44 -3.30 17.16
N GLY A 105 14.61 -4.20 17.71
CA GLY A 105 13.21 -3.89 18.06
C GLY A 105 12.13 -4.85 17.57
N ALA A 106 12.46 -5.93 16.86
CA ALA A 106 11.49 -7.01 16.62
C ALA A 106 11.47 -7.93 17.85
N VAL A 107 10.46 -7.79 18.70
CA VAL A 107 10.24 -8.66 19.88
C VAL A 107 9.82 -10.08 19.46
N VAL A 108 9.57 -10.32 18.17
CA VAL A 108 9.10 -11.62 17.65
C VAL A 108 10.03 -12.10 16.53
N PRO A 109 10.62 -13.30 16.62
CA PRO A 109 11.42 -13.88 15.54
C PRO A 109 10.61 -14.04 14.25
N SER A 110 11.28 -13.88 13.10
CA SER A 110 10.67 -13.93 11.78
C SER A 110 9.79 -15.18 11.55
N PRO A 111 8.55 -15.04 11.05
CA PRO A 111 7.57 -16.11 10.81
C PRO A 111 8.05 -17.30 9.98
N VAL A 112 8.80 -17.07 8.91
CA VAL A 112 8.92 -18.07 7.83
C VAL A 112 9.80 -19.26 8.23
N LEU A 113 10.70 -19.08 9.19
CA LEU A 113 11.78 -20.04 9.45
C LEU A 113 11.81 -20.63 10.87
N ARG A 114 11.14 -20.06 11.89
CA ARG A 114 11.30 -20.55 13.29
C ARG A 114 10.07 -20.55 14.20
N GLY A 115 8.90 -20.13 13.74
CA GLY A 115 7.66 -20.17 14.56
C GLY A 115 6.68 -21.24 14.09
N GLN A 116 5.86 -21.77 14.99
CA GLN A 116 4.65 -22.52 14.62
C GLN A 116 3.77 -21.58 13.76
N LEU A 117 3.81 -21.77 12.43
CA LEU A 117 2.96 -21.03 11.51
C LEU A 117 1.51 -21.45 11.75
N LEU A 118 0.59 -20.50 11.88
CA LEU A 118 -0.83 -20.82 12.00
C LEU A 118 -1.36 -21.43 10.69
N TYR A 119 -0.84 -20.96 9.56
CA TYR A 119 -1.20 -21.42 8.22
C TYR A 119 -0.04 -22.08 7.49
N ARG A 120 -0.34 -22.87 6.45
CA ARG A 120 0.71 -23.49 5.62
C ARG A 120 1.42 -22.43 4.78
N ARG A 121 2.73 -22.60 4.53
CA ARG A 121 3.56 -21.75 3.65
C ARG A 121 2.91 -21.28 2.34
N PRO A 122 2.24 -22.13 1.53
CA PRO A 122 1.57 -21.68 0.30
C PRO A 122 0.49 -20.62 0.53
N PHE A 123 -0.15 -20.60 1.70
CA PHE A 123 -1.14 -19.58 2.03
C PHE A 123 -0.51 -18.19 2.12
N TYR A 124 0.69 -18.05 2.72
CA TYR A 124 1.39 -16.77 2.77
C TYR A 124 1.85 -16.31 1.38
N LEU A 125 2.34 -17.24 0.54
CA LEU A 125 2.69 -16.91 -0.85
C LEU A 125 1.45 -16.43 -1.63
N TYR A 126 0.31 -17.10 -1.44
CA TYR A 126 -0.96 -16.65 -1.99
C TYR A 126 -1.32 -15.24 -1.52
N LEU A 127 -1.27 -14.96 -0.21
CA LEU A 127 -1.58 -13.65 0.34
C LEU A 127 -0.65 -12.55 -0.22
N MET A 128 0.65 -12.82 -0.33
CA MET A 128 1.61 -11.89 -0.91
C MET A 128 1.31 -11.62 -2.39
N ALA A 129 1.11 -12.67 -3.18
CA ALA A 129 0.84 -12.56 -4.61
C ALA A 129 -0.51 -11.85 -4.87
N SER A 130 -1.56 -12.21 -4.14
CA SER A 130 -2.88 -11.57 -4.27
C SER A 130 -2.83 -10.11 -3.84
N ASN A 131 -2.10 -9.78 -2.76
CA ASN A 131 -1.94 -8.39 -2.33
C ASN A 131 -1.22 -7.54 -3.39
N LEU A 132 -0.18 -8.08 -4.05
CA LEU A 132 0.51 -7.39 -5.13
C LEU A 132 -0.41 -7.19 -6.34
N ALA A 133 -1.10 -8.24 -6.80
CA ALA A 133 -2.01 -8.17 -7.94
C ALA A 133 -3.15 -7.17 -7.71
N LEU A 134 -3.80 -7.22 -6.55
CA LEU A 134 -4.88 -6.32 -6.16
C LEU A 134 -4.42 -4.87 -6.01
N ARG A 135 -3.17 -4.65 -5.58
CA ARG A 135 -2.57 -3.32 -5.53
C ARG A 135 -2.28 -2.75 -6.93
N LEU A 136 -1.84 -3.57 -7.87
CA LEU A 136 -1.71 -3.14 -9.27
C LEU A 136 -3.08 -2.78 -9.87
N ALA A 137 -4.14 -3.50 -9.50
CA ALA A 137 -5.50 -3.17 -9.88
C ALA A 137 -5.99 -1.83 -9.30
N TRP A 138 -5.48 -1.40 -8.14
CA TRP A 138 -5.77 -0.07 -7.59
C TRP A 138 -5.27 1.05 -8.50
N THR A 139 -4.05 0.93 -9.05
CA THR A 139 -3.48 1.90 -10.01
C THR A 139 -4.34 2.00 -11.27
N TYR A 140 -5.02 0.92 -11.65
CA TYR A 140 -5.92 0.88 -12.79
C TYR A 140 -7.22 1.70 -12.57
N LYS A 141 -7.68 1.91 -11.32
CA LYS A 141 -8.85 2.78 -10.98
C LYS A 141 -8.70 4.23 -11.44
N LEU A 142 -7.46 4.68 -11.65
CA LEU A 142 -7.17 6.03 -12.12
C LEU A 142 -7.56 6.23 -13.61
N SER A 143 -7.79 5.15 -14.35
CA SER A 143 -8.22 5.23 -15.75
C SER A 143 -9.75 5.47 -15.86
N PRO A 144 -10.19 6.54 -16.55
CA PRO A 144 -11.59 6.96 -16.69
C PRO A 144 -12.41 6.00 -17.52
N HIS A 145 -11.79 5.29 -18.47
CA HIS A 145 -12.50 4.35 -19.33
C HIS A 145 -13.16 3.22 -18.52
N LEU A 146 -12.61 2.88 -17.36
CA LEU A 146 -13.21 1.88 -16.47
C LEU A 146 -14.34 2.46 -15.63
N ARG A 147 -14.36 3.78 -15.42
CA ARG A 147 -15.40 4.45 -14.62
C ARG A 147 -16.74 4.52 -15.34
N GLU A 148 -16.72 4.44 -16.67
CA GLU A 148 -17.94 4.34 -17.48
C GLU A 148 -18.60 2.95 -17.33
N HIS A 149 -17.81 1.93 -16.99
CA HIS A 149 -18.30 0.56 -16.76
C HIS A 149 -18.56 0.29 -15.28
N HIS A 150 -19.77 0.59 -14.81
CA HIS A 150 -20.21 0.39 -13.42
C HIS A 150 -19.95 -1.03 -12.88
N VAL A 151 -20.10 -2.06 -13.72
CA VAL A 151 -19.79 -3.46 -13.36
C VAL A 151 -18.30 -3.63 -13.00
N VAL A 152 -17.41 -3.02 -13.79
CA VAL A 152 -15.97 -3.11 -13.55
C VAL A 152 -15.60 -2.37 -12.27
N VAL A 153 -16.15 -1.16 -12.05
CA VAL A 153 -15.93 -0.42 -10.80
C VAL A 153 -16.38 -1.25 -9.59
N PHE A 154 -17.55 -1.88 -9.65
CA PHE A 154 -18.06 -2.76 -8.58
C PHE A 154 -17.06 -3.88 -8.25
N PHE A 155 -16.59 -4.62 -9.24
CA PHE A 155 -15.63 -5.70 -9.01
C PHE A 155 -14.29 -5.21 -8.47
N ILE A 156 -13.79 -4.06 -8.92
CA ILE A 156 -12.53 -3.50 -8.37
C ILE A 156 -12.73 -3.04 -6.91
N VAL A 157 -13.90 -2.50 -6.55
CA VAL A 157 -14.21 -2.16 -5.15
C VAL A 157 -14.33 -3.42 -4.30
N LEU A 158 -15.02 -4.45 -4.80
CA LEU A 158 -15.12 -5.76 -4.13
C LEU A 158 -13.74 -6.40 -3.94
N ALA A 159 -12.88 -6.32 -4.95
CA ALA A 159 -11.52 -6.84 -4.90
C ALA A 159 -10.65 -6.11 -3.86
N GLU A 160 -10.82 -4.78 -3.69
CA GLU A 160 -10.16 -4.04 -2.61
C GLU A 160 -10.72 -4.44 -1.23
N ALA A 161 -12.03 -4.67 -1.11
CA ALA A 161 -12.63 -5.17 0.12
C ALA A 161 -12.09 -6.55 0.49
N PHE A 162 -11.97 -7.45 -0.49
CA PHE A 162 -11.36 -8.77 -0.31
C PHE A 162 -9.89 -8.66 0.13
N ARG A 163 -9.10 -7.76 -0.46
CA ARG A 163 -7.72 -7.50 -0.03
C ARG A 163 -7.64 -7.09 1.44
N ARG A 164 -8.58 -6.26 1.91
CA ARG A 164 -8.66 -5.85 3.33
C ARG A 164 -9.09 -7.00 4.23
N PHE A 165 -10.00 -7.85 3.76
CA PHE A 165 -10.39 -9.07 4.47
C PHE A 165 -9.21 -10.04 4.64
N GLN A 166 -8.37 -10.20 3.62
CA GLN A 166 -7.15 -11.00 3.70
C GLN A 166 -6.21 -10.53 4.83
N TRP A 167 -6.11 -9.21 5.05
CA TRP A 167 -5.27 -8.63 6.10
C TRP A 167 -5.69 -9.05 7.51
N LEU A 168 -6.98 -9.35 7.72
CA LEU A 168 -7.50 -9.80 9.02
C LEU A 168 -6.80 -11.08 9.50
N PHE A 169 -6.63 -12.06 8.62
CA PHE A 169 -6.00 -13.34 8.97
C PHE A 169 -4.57 -13.14 9.46
N VAL A 170 -3.81 -12.28 8.78
CA VAL A 170 -2.43 -11.98 9.14
C VAL A 170 -2.36 -11.21 10.46
N ARG A 171 -3.26 -10.24 10.66
CA ARG A 171 -3.31 -9.46 11.90
C ARG A 171 -3.64 -10.33 13.11
N VAL A 172 -4.62 -11.22 12.99
CA VAL A 172 -4.96 -12.18 14.05
C VAL A 172 -3.72 -13.00 14.43
N GLU A 173 -2.97 -13.49 13.45
CA GLU A 173 -1.77 -14.27 13.71
C GLU A 173 -0.66 -13.45 14.38
N VAL A 174 -0.41 -12.22 13.91
CA VAL A 174 0.57 -11.30 14.53
C VAL A 174 0.21 -11.03 15.99
N GLU A 175 -1.07 -10.76 16.29
CA GLU A 175 -1.52 -10.51 17.67
C GLU A 175 -1.46 -11.77 18.54
N LEU A 176 -1.83 -12.95 18.02
CA LEU A 176 -1.68 -14.22 18.74
C LEU A 176 -0.24 -14.49 19.16
N ARG A 177 0.71 -14.19 18.27
CA ARG A 177 2.15 -14.34 18.56
C ARG A 177 2.62 -13.37 19.64
N LYS A 178 2.17 -12.12 19.60
CA LYS A 178 2.45 -11.16 20.67
C LYS A 178 1.94 -11.68 22.01
N ILE A 179 0.72 -12.22 22.06
CA ILE A 179 0.16 -12.80 23.29
C ILE A 179 1.00 -13.98 23.77
N GLN A 180 1.40 -14.90 22.87
CA GLN A 180 2.24 -16.04 23.21
C GLN A 180 3.62 -15.62 23.73
N ALA A 181 4.23 -14.57 23.15
CA ALA A 181 5.53 -14.07 23.58
C ALA A 181 5.51 -13.41 24.97
N HIS A 182 4.34 -12.99 25.46
CA HIS A 182 4.16 -12.41 26.79
C HIS A 182 3.66 -13.43 27.82
N ARG A 183 3.50 -14.72 27.45
CA ARG A 183 3.22 -15.77 28.44
C ARG A 183 4.51 -16.11 29.19
N PRO A 184 4.51 -16.07 30.53
CA PRO A 184 5.67 -16.38 31.36
C PRO A 184 6.08 -17.86 31.26
#